data_AF-A0A6J8BIE0-F1
#
_entry.id   AF-A0A6J8BIE0-F1
#
_cell.length_a   1.000
_cell.length_b   1.000
_cell.length_c   1.000
_cell.angle_alpha   90.00
_cell.angle_beta   90.00
_cell.angle_gamma   90.00
#
_symmetry.space_group_name_H-M   'P 1'
#
loop_
_entity.id
_entity.type
_entity.pdbx_description
1 polymer ?
#
loop_
_entity_poly.entity_id
_entity_poly.type
_entity_poly.pdbx_seq_one_letter_code
_entity_poly.pdbx_strand_id
1 'polypeptide(L)'
;MPKENLKDKLDGNELDLGLSNLTTVPVKELADIPRATVLDLSNNVISTLPDPFCTLVHLVKIDLSKNLLTELPDKFGNLRNLQHLDLLGNKLNVLPLSFWRLEKLRWLDLKDNPLKDELKRNAGDCLNENECKKCAQRILRYMKDLNSELERVKQRRLQKERELEALQKEKEESKRQQKRDERKAEKERKKEESRKKYQTEKEEDEDTQSSEEGERQDSGNRKSAIKVKTATDGRLCTKVLLSLFMTAIFIVGMIYVISVYCEREKMDNFCKDYGHTIVRETKHFIWEMEERLQVLYRFIQKKFK
;
A
#
# COMPACT_ATOMS: atom_id res chain seq x y z
N MET A 1 7.85 32.88 25.49
CA MET A 1 8.84 32.31 26.41
C MET A 1 10.09 33.18 26.32
N PRO A 2 10.51 33.87 27.40
CA PRO A 2 11.86 34.43 27.47
C PRO A 2 12.83 33.28 27.18
N LYS A 3 13.93 33.56 26.47
CA LYS A 3 14.99 32.57 26.21
C LYS A 3 15.76 32.28 27.49
N GLU A 4 15.09 31.71 28.50
CA GLU A 4 15.80 31.10 29.63
C GLU A 4 16.66 29.99 29.05
N ASN A 5 17.94 30.04 29.36
CA ASN A 5 18.90 29.07 28.89
C ASN A 5 18.63 27.77 29.64
N LEU A 6 18.24 26.71 28.93
CA LEU A 6 17.99 25.38 29.50
C LEU A 6 19.17 24.85 30.31
N LYS A 7 20.38 25.34 30.03
CA LYS A 7 21.58 25.00 30.80
C LYS A 7 21.53 25.46 32.26
N ASP A 8 20.75 26.50 32.56
CA ASP A 8 20.65 27.07 33.91
C ASP A 8 19.71 26.24 34.81
N LYS A 9 18.80 25.46 34.19
CA LYS A 9 17.89 24.52 34.87
C LYS A 9 18.47 23.10 34.99
N LEU A 10 19.71 22.91 34.55
CA LEU A 10 20.40 21.64 34.61
C LEU A 10 21.20 21.54 35.91
N ASP A 11 20.79 20.65 36.82
CA ASP A 11 21.55 20.27 37.99
C ASP A 11 22.17 18.87 37.80
N GLY A 12 23.49 18.80 37.72
CA GLY A 12 24.20 17.57 37.38
C GLY A 12 23.78 16.99 36.01
N ASN A 13 22.98 15.92 36.05
CA ASN A 13 22.41 15.24 34.88
C ASN A 13 20.89 15.36 34.78
N GLU A 14 20.27 16.16 35.65
CA GLU A 14 18.83 16.35 35.76
C GLU A 14 18.44 17.73 35.26
N LEU A 15 17.48 17.76 34.35
CA LEU A 15 16.92 18.97 33.77
C LEU A 15 15.46 19.09 34.20
N ASP A 16 15.22 20.06 35.08
CA ASP A 16 13.88 20.34 35.60
C ASP A 16 13.17 21.38 34.72
N LEU A 17 12.11 20.94 34.05
CA LEU A 17 11.17 21.78 33.31
C LEU A 17 9.74 21.58 33.81
N GLY A 18 9.59 21.09 35.04
CA GLY A 18 8.33 21.01 35.74
C GLY A 18 7.68 22.39 35.89
N LEU A 19 6.35 22.42 35.90
CA LEU A 19 5.55 23.65 36.16
C LEU A 19 5.92 24.86 35.27
N SER A 20 6.48 24.61 34.08
CA SER A 20 7.01 25.65 33.19
C SER A 20 5.98 26.16 32.17
N ASN A 21 4.70 25.78 32.31
CA ASN A 21 3.60 26.10 31.38
C ASN A 21 3.93 25.79 29.91
N LEU A 22 4.68 24.71 29.69
CA LEU A 22 5.08 24.29 28.34
C LEU A 22 3.88 23.68 27.61
N THR A 23 3.62 24.18 26.40
CA THR A 23 2.68 23.56 25.45
C THR A 23 3.38 22.60 24.50
N THR A 24 4.69 22.80 24.29
CA THR A 24 5.53 22.02 23.38
C THR A 24 6.89 21.78 24.02
N VAL A 25 7.51 20.64 23.71
CA VAL A 25 8.82 20.27 24.24
C VAL A 25 9.93 20.91 23.39
N PRO A 26 10.92 21.60 23.99
CA PRO A 26 12.05 22.20 23.26
C PRO A 26 13.09 21.14 22.85
N VAL A 27 12.71 20.25 21.94
CA VAL A 27 13.53 19.06 21.59
C VAL A 27 14.89 19.43 21.01
N LYS A 28 14.99 20.52 20.25
CA LYS A 28 16.25 20.95 19.64
C LYS A 28 17.26 21.30 20.72
N GLU A 29 16.82 22.07 21.70
CA GLU A 29 17.65 22.52 22.79
C GLU A 29 17.99 21.38 23.76
N LEU A 30 17.08 20.42 23.96
CA LEU A 30 17.37 19.20 24.71
C LEU A 30 18.43 18.33 24.02
N ALA A 31 18.40 18.25 22.69
CA ALA A 31 19.40 17.51 21.92
C ALA A 31 20.82 18.11 22.05
N ASP A 32 20.92 19.42 22.32
CA ASP A 32 22.18 20.13 22.54
C ASP A 32 22.75 19.93 23.97
N ILE A 33 22.07 19.18 24.85
CA ILE A 33 22.49 18.90 26.23
C ILE A 33 22.52 17.39 26.50
N PRO A 34 23.43 16.61 25.85
CA PRO A 34 23.45 15.14 25.95
C PRO A 34 23.77 14.60 27.35
N ARG A 35 24.25 15.45 28.27
CA ARG A 35 24.46 15.11 29.68
C ARG A 35 23.17 15.08 30.51
N ALA A 36 22.08 15.68 30.01
CA ALA A 36 20.78 15.67 30.65
C ALA A 36 20.12 14.29 30.44
N THR A 37 20.28 13.39 31.40
CA THR A 37 19.75 12.02 31.32
C THR A 37 18.44 11.83 32.10
N VAL A 38 18.15 12.75 33.01
CA VAL A 38 16.90 12.84 33.76
C VAL A 38 16.19 14.10 33.29
N LEU A 39 14.95 13.96 32.85
CA LEU A 39 14.15 15.06 32.31
C LEU A 39 12.80 15.09 33.02
N ASP A 40 12.54 16.16 33.77
CA ASP A 40 11.24 16.44 34.35
C ASP A 40 10.47 17.40 33.45
N LEU A 41 9.33 16.94 32.91
CA LEU A 41 8.36 17.72 32.14
C LEU A 41 6.98 17.70 32.81
N SER A 42 6.92 17.33 34.09
CA SER A 42 5.68 17.17 34.85
C SER A 42 4.92 18.50 35.00
N ASN A 43 3.59 18.40 35.21
CA ASN A 43 2.74 19.55 35.50
C ASN A 43 2.83 20.67 34.43
N ASN A 44 2.88 20.29 33.16
CA ASN A 44 2.81 21.21 32.03
C ASN A 44 1.47 21.04 31.28
N VAL A 45 1.34 21.70 30.13
CA VAL A 45 0.13 21.62 29.28
C VAL A 45 0.46 20.99 27.93
N ILE A 46 1.36 20.00 27.93
CA ILE A 46 1.83 19.31 26.72
C ILE A 46 0.73 18.33 26.28
N SER A 47 0.18 18.53 25.08
CA SER A 47 -0.85 17.67 24.51
C SER A 47 -0.30 16.57 23.60
N THR A 48 0.87 16.80 22.99
CA THR A 48 1.54 15.88 22.08
C THR A 48 3.05 16.01 22.24
N LEU A 49 3.77 14.91 21.99
CA LEU A 49 5.23 14.94 21.84
C LEU A 49 5.56 14.96 20.35
N PRO A 50 6.50 15.81 19.89
CA PRO A 50 6.88 15.83 18.49
C PRO A 50 7.76 14.60 18.16
N ASP A 51 7.69 14.09 16.93
CA ASP A 51 8.48 12.94 16.45
C ASP A 51 9.99 13.00 16.78
N PRO A 52 10.67 14.16 16.65
CA PRO A 52 12.07 14.32 17.05
C PRO A 52 12.35 14.02 18.52
N PHE A 53 11.36 14.04 19.42
CA PHE A 53 11.55 13.67 20.83
C PHE A 53 12.14 12.26 20.96
N CYS A 54 11.77 11.35 20.06
CA CYS A 54 12.28 9.98 20.03
C CYS A 54 13.76 9.87 19.61
N THR A 55 14.42 10.98 19.29
CA THR A 55 15.87 11.04 19.00
C THR A 55 16.72 11.28 20.25
N LEU A 56 16.11 11.66 21.38
CA LEU A 56 16.77 11.90 22.68
C LEU A 56 17.14 10.57 23.37
N VAL A 57 17.86 9.69 22.67
CA VAL A 57 18.18 8.32 23.10
C VAL A 57 19.10 8.24 24.32
N HIS A 58 19.66 9.38 24.75
CA HIS A 58 20.48 9.49 25.95
C HIS A 58 19.65 9.56 27.24
N LEU A 59 18.34 9.82 27.15
CA LEU A 59 17.44 9.88 28.30
C LEU A 59 17.29 8.52 28.99
N VAL A 60 17.35 8.56 30.31
CA VAL A 60 17.26 7.40 31.22
C VAL A 60 16.01 7.49 32.10
N LYS A 61 15.64 8.71 32.53
CA LYS A 61 14.40 8.94 33.28
C LYS A 61 13.64 10.10 32.66
N ILE A 62 12.34 9.92 32.48
CA ILE A 62 11.45 10.95 31.95
C ILE A 62 10.21 10.99 32.85
N ASP A 63 9.91 12.17 33.39
CA ASP A 63 8.63 12.46 34.03
C ASP A 63 7.78 13.31 33.07
N LEU A 64 6.64 12.76 32.65
CA LEU A 64 5.63 13.44 31.83
C LEU A 64 4.28 13.48 32.55
N SER A 65 4.28 13.28 33.87
CA SER A 65 3.07 13.23 34.67
C SER A 65 2.30 14.55 34.64
N LYS A 66 0.99 14.48 34.84
CA LYS A 66 0.08 15.63 34.93
C LYS A 66 0.20 16.57 33.73
N ASN A 67 0.16 16.00 32.53
CA ASN A 67 0.10 16.69 31.26
C ASN A 67 -1.23 16.38 30.55
N LEU A 68 -1.35 16.74 29.27
CA LEU A 68 -2.54 16.53 28.45
C LEU A 68 -2.28 15.55 27.30
N LEU A 69 -1.28 14.67 27.43
CA LEU A 69 -0.86 13.77 26.35
C LEU A 69 -2.00 12.83 25.95
N THR A 70 -2.43 12.92 24.69
CA THR A 70 -3.45 12.03 24.13
C THR A 70 -2.86 10.78 23.51
N GLU A 71 -1.63 10.88 23.04
CA GLU A 71 -0.85 9.80 22.43
C GLU A 71 0.65 10.01 22.62
N LEU A 72 1.42 8.94 22.46
CA LEU A 72 2.88 8.99 22.33
C LEU A 72 3.26 8.72 20.87
N PRO A 73 4.35 9.31 20.36
CA PRO A 73 4.81 9.09 18.99
C PRO A 73 5.03 7.62 18.66
N ASP A 74 4.77 7.22 17.41
CA ASP A 74 4.97 5.84 16.94
C ASP A 74 6.38 5.31 17.19
N LYS A 75 7.37 6.19 17.24
CA LYS A 75 8.79 5.88 17.43
C LYS A 75 9.25 5.95 18.89
N PHE A 76 8.34 6.07 19.87
CA PHE A 76 8.70 6.20 21.29
C PHE A 76 9.62 5.08 21.80
N GLY A 77 9.47 3.86 21.27
CA GLY A 77 10.37 2.73 21.52
C GLY A 77 11.83 2.90 21.06
N ASN A 78 12.20 4.02 20.44
CA ASN A 78 13.59 4.33 20.11
C ASN A 78 14.40 4.80 21.33
N LEU A 79 13.76 5.20 22.43
CA LEU A 79 14.41 5.60 23.67
C LEU A 79 14.97 4.37 24.44
N ARG A 80 15.91 3.64 23.83
CA ARG A 80 16.39 2.33 24.28
C ARG A 80 17.11 2.36 25.65
N ASN A 81 17.52 3.54 26.12
CA ASN A 81 18.15 3.72 27.42
C ASN A 81 17.18 4.07 28.55
N LEU A 82 15.91 4.29 28.23
CA LEU A 82 14.88 4.67 29.20
C LEU A 82 14.66 3.56 30.21
N GLN A 83 14.76 3.90 31.49
CA GLN A 83 14.60 3.01 32.65
C GLN A 83 13.41 3.40 33.51
N HIS A 84 13.06 4.68 33.55
CA HIS A 84 11.96 5.21 34.34
C HIS A 84 11.11 6.13 33.47
N LEU A 85 9.79 5.89 33.44
CA LEU A 85 8.84 6.69 32.70
C LEU A 85 7.58 6.92 33.55
N ASP A 86 7.32 8.18 33.87
CA ASP A 86 6.06 8.57 34.51
C ASP A 86 5.11 9.20 33.48
N LEU A 87 3.92 8.64 33.34
CA LEU A 87 2.84 9.13 32.48
C LEU A 87 1.54 9.34 33.26
N LEU A 88 1.60 9.34 34.60
CA LEU A 88 0.46 9.55 35.49
C LEU A 88 -0.35 10.78 35.08
N GLY A 89 -1.68 10.68 35.06
CA GLY A 89 -2.54 11.85 34.90
C GLY A 89 -2.46 12.51 33.52
N ASN A 90 -2.42 11.71 32.47
CA ASN A 90 -2.51 12.15 31.07
C ASN A 90 -3.87 11.74 30.45
N LYS A 91 -3.97 11.81 29.11
CA LYS A 91 -5.18 11.42 28.34
C LYS A 91 -4.90 10.26 27.38
N LEU A 92 -3.95 9.39 27.74
CA LEU A 92 -3.56 8.25 26.91
C LEU A 92 -4.63 7.17 26.92
N ASN A 93 -5.04 6.74 25.72
CA ASN A 93 -5.92 5.59 25.55
C ASN A 93 -5.15 4.31 25.20
N VAL A 94 -4.03 4.46 24.47
CA VAL A 94 -3.18 3.40 23.93
C VAL A 94 -1.71 3.80 24.02
N LEU A 95 -0.82 2.81 23.94
CA LEU A 95 0.60 3.02 23.75
C LEU A 95 1.00 2.61 22.33
N PRO A 96 2.02 3.24 21.72
CA PRO A 96 2.47 2.90 20.37
C PRO A 96 3.04 1.48 20.35
N LEU A 97 2.87 0.75 19.24
CA LEU A 97 3.39 -0.61 19.12
C LEU A 97 4.90 -0.70 19.34
N SER A 98 5.66 0.36 19.07
CA SER A 98 7.10 0.38 19.34
C SER A 98 7.47 0.29 20.82
N PHE A 99 6.53 0.49 21.76
CA PHE A 99 6.79 0.55 23.20
C PHE A 99 7.49 -0.71 23.75
N TRP A 100 7.28 -1.89 23.13
CA TRP A 100 7.98 -3.12 23.51
C TRP A 100 9.51 -3.03 23.38
N ARG A 101 10.02 -2.10 22.57
CA ARG A 101 11.46 -1.89 22.32
C ARG A 101 12.18 -1.17 23.47
N LEU A 102 11.45 -0.69 24.48
CA LEU A 102 12.01 -0.11 25.70
C LEU A 102 12.53 -1.21 26.66
N GLU A 103 13.47 -2.03 26.20
CA GLU A 103 13.94 -3.24 26.90
C GLU A 103 14.57 -2.97 28.27
N LYS A 104 15.07 -1.74 28.47
CA LYS A 104 15.64 -1.28 29.74
C LYS A 104 14.62 -0.65 30.68
N LEU A 105 13.36 -0.48 30.28
CA LEU A 105 12.35 0.12 31.15
C LEU A 105 12.14 -0.78 32.38
N ARG A 106 12.24 -0.17 33.56
CA ARG A 106 12.12 -0.84 34.87
C ARG A 106 11.00 -0.28 35.71
N TRP A 107 10.57 0.95 35.47
CA TRP A 107 9.50 1.59 36.23
C TRP A 107 8.58 2.34 35.27
N LEU A 108 7.28 2.16 35.45
CA LEU A 108 6.25 2.77 34.63
C LEU A 108 5.00 3.05 35.47
N ASP A 109 4.52 4.29 35.42
CA ASP A 109 3.18 4.65 35.90
C ASP A 109 2.32 5.13 34.72
N LEU A 110 1.10 4.59 34.66
CA LEU A 110 0.08 4.91 33.65
C LEU A 110 -1.26 5.26 34.31
N LYS A 111 -1.31 5.45 35.63
CA LYS A 111 -2.53 5.79 36.35
C LYS A 111 -3.14 7.09 35.85
N ASP A 112 -4.42 7.26 36.15
CA ASP A 112 -5.20 8.44 35.78
C ASP A 112 -5.16 8.76 34.28
N ASN A 113 -5.04 7.72 33.45
CA ASN A 113 -5.22 7.76 32.02
C ASN A 113 -6.48 6.96 31.61
N PRO A 114 -7.22 7.40 30.58
CA PRO A 114 -8.36 6.67 30.02
C PRO A 114 -7.95 5.43 29.19
N LEU A 115 -7.06 4.59 29.72
CA LEU A 115 -6.52 3.42 29.02
C LEU A 115 -7.63 2.45 28.60
N LYS A 116 -7.53 1.91 27.37
CA LYS A 116 -8.38 0.80 26.93
C LYS A 116 -8.26 -0.40 27.86
N ASP A 117 -9.37 -1.14 28.04
CA ASP A 117 -9.48 -2.21 29.04
C ASP A 117 -8.36 -3.24 28.99
N GLU A 118 -7.93 -3.67 27.81
CA GLU A 118 -6.83 -4.63 27.66
C GLU A 118 -5.51 -4.09 28.22
N LEU A 119 -5.19 -2.84 27.88
CA LEU A 119 -3.97 -2.19 28.35
C LEU A 119 -4.04 -1.92 29.87
N LYS A 120 -5.21 -1.46 30.35
CA LYS A 120 -5.47 -1.23 31.77
C LYS A 120 -5.30 -2.50 32.61
N ARG A 121 -5.85 -3.63 32.15
CA ARG A 121 -5.69 -4.94 32.82
C ARG A 121 -4.23 -5.38 32.90
N ASN A 122 -3.45 -5.16 31.83
CA ASN A 122 -2.04 -5.51 31.81
C ASN A 122 -1.17 -4.57 32.66
N ALA A 123 -1.48 -3.27 32.68
CA ALA A 123 -0.79 -2.29 33.54
C ALA A 123 -0.93 -2.67 35.02
N GLY A 124 -2.16 -2.95 35.44
CA GLY A 124 -2.52 -3.16 36.85
C GLY A 124 -2.24 -1.93 37.71
N ASP A 125 -2.17 -2.13 39.03
CA ASP A 125 -1.88 -1.05 39.96
C ASP A 125 -0.39 -0.65 39.98
N CYS A 126 -0.16 0.56 40.47
CA CYS A 126 1.13 1.21 40.71
C CYS A 126 0.94 2.15 41.91
N LEU A 127 0.72 1.58 43.10
CA LEU A 127 0.59 2.32 44.38
C LEU A 127 1.94 2.46 45.10
N ASN A 128 2.92 1.64 44.73
CA ASN A 128 4.26 1.62 45.29
C ASN A 128 5.29 1.22 44.23
N GLU A 129 6.57 1.41 44.53
CA GLU A 129 7.67 1.18 43.60
C GLU A 129 7.68 -0.23 43.00
N ASN A 130 7.36 -1.25 43.79
CA ASN A 130 7.34 -2.65 43.33
C ASN A 130 6.22 -2.90 42.33
N GLU A 131 5.05 -2.32 42.54
CA GLU A 131 3.92 -2.42 41.62
C GLU A 131 4.21 -1.70 40.30
N CYS A 132 4.79 -0.51 40.34
CA CYS A 132 5.18 0.23 39.13
C CYS A 132 6.29 -0.49 38.34
N LYS A 133 7.20 -1.19 39.04
CA LYS A 133 8.17 -2.09 38.39
C LYS A 133 7.49 -3.26 37.69
N LYS A 134 6.50 -3.87 38.34
CA LYS A 134 5.69 -4.94 37.73
C LYS A 134 4.84 -4.42 36.58
N CYS A 135 4.31 -3.20 36.65
CA CYS A 135 3.60 -2.53 35.56
C CYS A 135 4.47 -2.47 34.31
N ALA A 136 5.69 -1.91 34.41
CA ALA A 136 6.63 -1.84 33.29
C ALA A 136 6.87 -3.21 32.64
N GLN A 137 7.16 -4.24 33.44
CA GLN A 137 7.41 -5.60 32.95
C GLN A 137 6.18 -6.21 32.24
N ARG A 138 4.99 -6.06 32.80
CA ARG A 138 3.74 -6.57 32.21
C ARG A 138 3.42 -5.87 30.90
N ILE A 139 3.51 -4.55 30.86
CA ILE A 139 3.26 -3.75 29.66
C ILE A 139 4.25 -4.10 28.55
N LEU A 140 5.55 -4.19 28.83
CA LEU A 140 6.53 -4.57 27.82
C LEU A 140 6.24 -5.96 27.24
N ARG A 141 5.89 -6.93 28.10
CA ARG A 141 5.53 -8.28 27.66
C ARG A 141 4.28 -8.25 26.77
N TYR A 142 3.22 -7.60 27.24
CA TYR A 142 1.98 -7.45 26.49
C TYR A 142 2.20 -6.81 25.11
N MET A 143 2.94 -5.70 25.05
CA MET A 143 3.23 -5.01 23.79
C MET A 143 4.09 -5.84 22.85
N LYS A 144 5.02 -6.64 23.39
CA LYS A 144 5.85 -7.57 22.60
C LYS A 144 5.00 -8.68 21.99
N ASP A 145 4.11 -9.27 22.78
CA ASP A 145 3.21 -10.33 22.32
C ASP A 145 2.24 -9.80 21.26
N LEU A 146 1.65 -8.61 21.48
CA LEU A 146 0.80 -7.93 20.52
C LEU A 146 1.53 -7.66 19.20
N ASN A 147 2.78 -7.18 19.26
CA ASN A 147 3.59 -6.95 18.07
C ASN A 147 3.91 -8.27 17.33
N SER A 148 4.23 -9.34 18.06
CA SER A 148 4.46 -10.66 17.47
C SER A 148 3.22 -11.18 16.74
N GLU A 149 2.03 -11.06 17.33
CA GLU A 149 0.78 -11.46 16.69
C GLU A 149 0.48 -10.61 15.44
N LEU A 150 0.69 -9.30 15.51
CA LEU A 150 0.53 -8.43 14.36
C LEU A 150 1.46 -8.85 13.19
N GLU A 151 2.73 -9.14 13.47
CA GLU A 151 3.68 -9.58 12.46
C GLU A 151 3.31 -10.94 11.86
N ARG A 152 2.83 -11.89 12.67
CA ARG A 152 2.29 -13.17 12.17
C ARG A 152 1.10 -12.96 11.24
N VAL A 153 0.18 -12.06 11.58
CA VAL A 153 -0.98 -11.74 10.75
C VAL A 153 -0.55 -11.10 9.43
N LYS A 154 0.40 -10.14 9.46
CA LYS A 154 0.95 -9.51 8.25
C LYS A 154 1.62 -10.54 7.33
N GLN A 155 2.44 -11.43 7.89
CA GLN A 155 3.11 -12.49 7.12
C GLN A 155 2.11 -13.43 6.45
N ARG A 156 1.05 -13.86 7.17
CA ARG A 156 -0.01 -14.69 6.61
C ARG A 156 -0.77 -13.98 5.49
N ARG A 157 -1.06 -12.68 5.62
CA ARG A 157 -1.72 -11.89 4.57
C ARG A 157 -0.85 -11.82 3.32
N LEU A 158 0.43 -11.50 3.49
CA LEU A 158 1.40 -11.44 2.40
C LEU A 158 1.57 -12.79 1.70
N GLN A 159 1.57 -13.89 2.46
CA GLN A 159 1.64 -15.23 1.89
C GLN A 159 0.41 -15.54 1.04
N LYS A 160 -0.80 -15.25 1.55
CA LYS A 160 -2.05 -15.44 0.79
C LYS A 160 -2.09 -14.62 -0.49
N GLU A 161 -1.59 -13.39 -0.45
CA GLU A 161 -1.47 -12.52 -1.62
C GLU A 161 -0.55 -13.14 -2.68
N ARG A 162 0.63 -13.62 -2.28
CA ARG A 162 1.57 -14.33 -3.17
C ARG A 162 1.00 -15.62 -3.75
N GLU A 163 0.27 -16.40 -2.96
CA GLU A 163 -0.40 -17.63 -3.42
C GLU A 163 -1.50 -17.30 -4.45
N LEU A 164 -2.27 -16.24 -4.22
CA LEU A 164 -3.29 -15.78 -5.17
C LEU A 164 -2.68 -15.29 -6.48
N GLU A 165 -1.59 -14.53 -6.42
CA GLU A 165 -0.85 -14.09 -7.60
C GLU A 165 -0.26 -15.26 -8.39
N ALA A 166 0.30 -16.27 -7.71
CA ALA A 166 0.82 -17.48 -8.35
C ALA A 166 -0.29 -18.26 -9.07
N LEU A 167 -1.45 -18.42 -8.41
CA LEU A 167 -2.62 -19.09 -9.02
C LEU A 167 -3.17 -18.33 -10.22
N GLN A 168 -3.15 -17.00 -10.19
CA GLN A 168 -3.55 -16.17 -11.33
C GLN A 168 -2.59 -16.37 -12.51
N LYS A 169 -1.27 -16.34 -12.25
CA LYS A 169 -0.25 -16.59 -13.28
C LYS A 169 -0.39 -17.98 -13.89
N GLU A 170 -0.60 -19.01 -13.08
CA GLU A 170 -0.81 -20.37 -13.58
C GLU A 170 -2.09 -20.49 -14.43
N LYS A 171 -3.20 -19.87 -14.00
CA LYS A 171 -4.43 -19.82 -14.80
C LYS A 171 -4.23 -19.09 -16.11
N GLU A 172 -3.47 -18.00 -16.14
CA GLU A 172 -3.14 -17.28 -17.36
C GLU A 172 -2.26 -18.12 -18.30
N GLU A 173 -1.26 -18.81 -17.77
CA GLU A 173 -0.39 -19.70 -18.53
C GLU A 173 -1.15 -20.88 -19.10
N SER A 174 -2.00 -21.53 -18.30
CA SER A 174 -2.88 -22.61 -18.74
C SER A 174 -3.83 -22.14 -19.86
N LYS A 175 -4.46 -20.97 -19.73
CA LYS A 175 -5.27 -20.37 -20.80
C LYS A 175 -4.45 -20.06 -22.06
N ARG A 176 -3.22 -19.57 -21.92
CA ARG A 176 -2.31 -19.33 -23.06
C ARG A 176 -1.92 -20.62 -23.75
N GLN A 177 -1.68 -21.69 -22.99
CA GLN A 177 -1.33 -23.00 -23.51
C GLN A 177 -2.52 -23.66 -24.22
N GLN A 178 -3.72 -23.64 -23.62
CA GLN A 178 -4.95 -24.10 -24.27
C GLN A 178 -5.18 -23.41 -25.62
N LYS A 179 -5.08 -22.07 -25.67
CA LYS A 179 -5.19 -21.31 -26.93
C LYS A 179 -4.13 -21.69 -27.96
N ARG A 180 -2.91 -22.07 -27.54
CA ARG A 180 -1.84 -22.54 -28.45
C ARG A 180 -2.18 -23.91 -29.02
N ASP A 181 -2.67 -24.81 -28.19
CA ASP A 181 -3.01 -26.18 -28.58
C ASP A 181 -4.27 -26.22 -29.47
N GLU A 182 -5.29 -25.40 -29.17
CA GLU A 182 -6.45 -25.19 -30.04
C GLU A 182 -6.04 -24.68 -31.44
N ARG A 183 -5.14 -23.70 -31.51
CA ARG A 183 -4.61 -23.19 -32.79
C ARG A 183 -3.82 -24.25 -33.57
N LYS A 184 -3.10 -25.14 -32.89
CA LYS A 184 -2.38 -26.26 -33.53
C LYS A 184 -3.37 -27.29 -34.06
N ALA A 185 -4.34 -27.72 -33.25
CA ALA A 185 -5.38 -28.67 -33.65
C ALA A 185 -6.17 -28.14 -34.85
N GLU A 186 -6.54 -26.86 -34.84
CA GLU A 186 -7.23 -26.22 -35.97
C GLU A 186 -6.41 -26.23 -37.26
N LYS A 187 -5.10 -25.98 -37.17
CA LYS A 187 -4.20 -26.07 -38.33
C LYS A 187 -4.10 -27.48 -38.87
N GLU A 188 -4.04 -28.50 -38.01
CA GLU A 188 -3.99 -29.90 -38.44
C GLU A 188 -5.31 -30.34 -39.07
N ARG A 189 -6.47 -29.97 -38.50
CA ARG A 189 -7.78 -30.23 -39.12
C ARG A 189 -7.88 -29.68 -40.54
N LYS A 190 -7.49 -28.41 -40.73
CA LYS A 190 -7.48 -27.77 -42.06
C LYS A 190 -6.55 -28.46 -43.06
N LYS A 191 -5.37 -28.92 -42.60
CA LYS A 191 -4.46 -29.70 -43.45
C LYS A 191 -5.08 -31.04 -43.85
N GLU A 192 -5.74 -31.72 -42.93
CA GLU A 192 -6.38 -33.01 -43.21
C GLU A 192 -7.59 -32.86 -44.14
N GLU A 193 -8.43 -31.85 -43.93
CA GLU A 193 -9.52 -31.49 -44.86
C GLU A 193 -8.98 -31.19 -46.26
N SER A 194 -7.89 -30.44 -46.37
CA SER A 194 -7.25 -30.14 -47.66
C SER A 194 -6.71 -31.40 -48.35
N ARG A 195 -6.12 -32.34 -47.58
CA ARG A 195 -5.64 -33.63 -48.10
C ARG A 195 -6.79 -34.51 -48.60
N LYS A 196 -7.90 -34.58 -47.85
CA LYS A 196 -9.11 -35.31 -48.25
C LYS A 196 -9.72 -34.74 -49.52
N LYS A 197 -9.84 -33.40 -49.60
CA LYS A 197 -10.34 -32.71 -50.80
C LYS A 197 -9.51 -33.00 -52.04
N TYR A 198 -8.18 -32.98 -51.90
CA TYR A 198 -7.26 -33.35 -52.98
C TYR A 198 -7.38 -34.83 -53.39
N GLN A 199 -7.65 -35.74 -52.45
CA GLN A 199 -7.89 -37.15 -52.78
C GLN A 199 -9.21 -37.35 -53.54
N THR A 200 -10.31 -36.74 -53.10
CA THR A 200 -11.59 -36.80 -53.84
C THR A 200 -11.50 -36.16 -55.22
N GLU A 201 -10.83 -35.01 -55.37
CA GLU A 201 -10.63 -34.38 -56.69
C GLU A 201 -9.83 -35.29 -57.64
N LYS A 202 -8.89 -36.08 -57.10
CA LYS A 202 -8.07 -37.01 -57.88
C LYS A 202 -8.80 -38.31 -58.26
N GLU A 203 -9.70 -38.79 -57.40
CA GLU A 203 -10.60 -39.92 -57.68
C GLU A 203 -11.69 -39.52 -58.71
N GLU A 204 -12.19 -38.28 -58.65
CA GLU A 204 -13.11 -37.72 -59.66
C GLU A 204 -12.43 -37.54 -61.03
N ASP A 205 -11.16 -37.10 -61.07
CA ASP A 205 -10.39 -37.01 -62.32
C ASP A 205 -10.03 -38.39 -62.92
N GLU A 206 -9.85 -39.44 -62.11
CA GLU A 206 -9.62 -40.82 -62.59
C GLU A 206 -10.91 -41.48 -63.13
N ASP A 207 -12.09 -41.16 -62.60
CA ASP A 207 -13.37 -41.66 -63.13
C ASP A 207 -13.77 -40.95 -64.45
N THR A 208 -13.36 -39.69 -64.61
CA THR A 208 -13.61 -38.87 -65.81
C THR A 208 -12.66 -39.20 -66.98
N GLN A 209 -11.60 -40.00 -66.77
CA GLN A 209 -10.76 -40.53 -67.86
C GLN A 209 -11.28 -41.83 -68.48
N SER A 210 -12.43 -42.34 -68.04
CA SER A 210 -13.12 -43.48 -68.66
C SER A 210 -14.19 -43.09 -69.69
N SER A 211 -14.42 -41.80 -69.92
CA SER A 211 -15.40 -41.33 -70.92
C SER A 211 -14.94 -40.08 -71.67
N GLU A 212 -14.93 -40.24 -73.01
CA GLU A 212 -14.92 -39.24 -74.09
C GLU A 212 -13.58 -38.85 -74.75
N GLU A 213 -13.28 -39.62 -75.82
CA GLU A 213 -12.67 -39.11 -77.06
C GLU A 213 -13.58 -38.04 -77.70
N GLY A 214 -13.01 -36.93 -78.21
CA GLY A 214 -13.58 -36.23 -79.37
C GLY A 214 -13.74 -34.70 -79.33
N GLU A 215 -12.91 -34.05 -80.15
CA GLU A 215 -13.21 -32.85 -80.97
C GLU A 215 -13.11 -31.40 -80.43
N ARG A 216 -12.94 -30.50 -81.41
CA ARG A 216 -12.22 -29.22 -81.43
C ARG A 216 -13.13 -27.98 -81.42
N GLN A 217 -12.50 -26.85 -81.05
CA GLN A 217 -12.55 -25.49 -81.65
C GLN A 217 -13.57 -24.40 -81.21
N ASP A 218 -12.96 -23.29 -80.76
CA ASP A 218 -13.05 -21.87 -81.21
C ASP A 218 -14.03 -20.82 -80.62
N SER A 219 -13.40 -19.68 -80.30
CA SER A 219 -13.79 -18.25 -80.22
C SER A 219 -14.86 -17.72 -79.23
N GLY A 220 -14.59 -16.51 -78.69
CA GLY A 220 -15.64 -15.55 -78.33
C GLY A 220 -15.47 -14.80 -77.00
N ASN A 221 -14.84 -13.63 -77.05
CA ASN A 221 -14.66 -12.68 -75.93
C ASN A 221 -15.94 -11.88 -75.60
N ARG A 222 -16.32 -11.75 -74.32
CA ARG A 222 -16.92 -10.50 -73.75
C ARG A 222 -16.82 -10.42 -72.23
N LYS A 223 -16.26 -9.29 -71.76
CA LYS A 223 -16.13 -8.87 -70.35
C LYS A 223 -17.49 -8.60 -69.69
N SER A 224 -17.62 -8.92 -68.41
CA SER A 224 -18.16 -7.96 -67.41
C SER A 224 -17.69 -8.31 -65.99
N ALA A 225 -17.43 -7.25 -65.22
CA ALA A 225 -16.68 -7.26 -63.98
C ALA A 225 -17.53 -7.63 -62.76
N ILE A 226 -16.94 -8.35 -61.79
CA ILE A 226 -17.39 -8.31 -60.40
C ILE A 226 -16.20 -7.96 -59.49
N LYS A 227 -16.37 -6.83 -58.81
CA LYS A 227 -15.48 -6.15 -57.85
C LYS A 227 -14.95 -7.10 -56.77
N VAL A 228 -13.64 -7.31 -56.72
CA VAL A 228 -12.96 -7.70 -55.48
C VAL A 228 -12.76 -6.44 -54.64
N LYS A 229 -13.60 -6.26 -53.61
CA LYS A 229 -13.34 -5.28 -52.56
C LYS A 229 -12.30 -5.87 -51.60
N THR A 230 -11.04 -5.46 -51.74
CA THR A 230 -10.09 -5.50 -50.62
C THR A 230 -10.48 -4.37 -49.65
N ALA A 231 -11.34 -4.67 -48.69
CA ALA A 231 -11.51 -3.83 -47.51
C ALA A 231 -10.52 -4.33 -46.45
N THR A 232 -9.34 -3.71 -46.39
CA THR A 232 -8.53 -3.69 -45.18
C THR A 232 -9.39 -3.09 -44.06
N ASP A 233 -9.82 -3.94 -43.13
CA ASP A 233 -10.71 -3.55 -42.03
C ASP A 233 -9.93 -2.81 -40.93
N GLY A 234 -9.59 -1.55 -41.22
CA GLY A 234 -9.08 -0.58 -40.24
C GLY A 234 -10.19 0.08 -39.39
N ARG A 235 -11.46 -0.32 -39.56
CA ARG A 235 -12.61 0.26 -38.86
C ARG A 235 -12.86 -0.34 -37.48
N LEU A 236 -12.43 -1.59 -37.25
CA LEU A 236 -12.59 -2.23 -35.95
C LEU A 236 -11.67 -1.61 -34.89
N CYS A 237 -10.42 -1.28 -35.28
CA CYS A 237 -9.43 -0.73 -34.37
C CYS A 237 -9.76 0.72 -33.96
N THR A 238 -10.29 1.54 -34.88
CA THR A 238 -10.70 2.92 -34.58
C THR A 238 -11.92 2.98 -33.66
N LYS A 239 -12.92 2.12 -33.84
CA LYS A 239 -14.10 2.07 -32.95
C LYS A 239 -13.77 1.57 -31.54
N VAL A 240 -12.87 0.58 -31.43
CA VAL A 240 -12.42 0.07 -30.12
C VAL A 240 -11.58 1.13 -29.40
N LEU A 241 -10.67 1.82 -30.10
CA LEU A 241 -9.87 2.91 -29.51
C LEU A 241 -10.75 4.09 -29.08
N LEU A 242 -11.73 4.49 -29.90
CA LEU A 242 -12.70 5.54 -29.51
C LEU A 242 -13.54 5.11 -28.31
N SER A 243 -13.99 3.85 -28.28
CA SER A 243 -14.74 3.31 -27.14
C SER A 243 -13.91 3.32 -25.85
N LEU A 244 -12.65 2.89 -25.92
CA LEU A 244 -11.75 2.89 -24.76
C LEU A 244 -11.46 4.32 -24.27
N PHE A 245 -11.28 5.26 -25.19
CA PHE A 245 -11.09 6.67 -24.87
C PHE A 245 -12.33 7.28 -24.20
N MET A 246 -13.53 7.02 -24.73
CA MET A 246 -14.78 7.50 -24.14
C MET A 246 -15.06 6.86 -22.77
N THR A 247 -14.73 5.57 -22.57
CA THR A 247 -14.82 4.94 -21.25
C THR A 247 -13.82 5.53 -20.25
N ALA A 248 -12.61 5.88 -20.70
CA ALA A 248 -11.61 6.51 -19.84
C ALA A 248 -12.05 7.92 -19.40
N ILE A 249 -12.59 8.72 -20.32
CA ILE A 249 -13.15 10.04 -19.99
C ILE A 249 -14.30 9.92 -18.99
N PHE A 250 -15.18 8.94 -19.18
CA PHE A 250 -16.29 8.69 -18.27
C PHE A 250 -15.81 8.31 -16.85
N ILE A 251 -14.80 7.44 -16.75
CA ILE A 251 -14.22 7.04 -15.47
C ILE A 251 -13.57 8.24 -14.75
N VAL A 252 -12.80 9.05 -15.47
CA VAL A 252 -12.17 10.27 -14.91
C VAL A 252 -13.25 11.26 -14.45
N GLY A 253 -14.33 11.43 -15.22
CA GLY A 253 -15.48 12.26 -14.85
C GLY A 253 -16.16 11.76 -13.58
N MET A 254 -16.40 10.44 -13.46
CA MET A 254 -16.98 9.84 -12.26
C MET A 254 -16.09 10.01 -11.04
N ILE A 255 -14.76 9.85 -11.18
CA ILE A 255 -13.80 10.09 -10.09
C ILE A 255 -13.82 11.56 -9.65
N TYR A 256 -13.85 12.50 -10.60
CA TYR A 256 -13.93 13.93 -10.28
C TYR A 256 -15.23 14.28 -9.56
N VAL A 257 -16.37 13.77 -10.05
CA VAL A 257 -17.68 13.96 -9.40
C VAL A 257 -17.67 13.39 -7.99
N ILE A 258 -17.18 12.15 -7.78
CA ILE A 258 -17.07 11.53 -6.45
C ILE A 258 -16.16 12.36 -5.53
N SER A 259 -15.05 12.89 -6.06
CA SER A 259 -14.12 13.72 -5.28
C SER A 259 -14.77 15.03 -4.82
N VAL A 260 -15.48 15.73 -5.72
CA VAL A 260 -16.22 16.96 -5.40
C VAL A 260 -17.39 16.69 -4.46
N TYR A 261 -18.09 15.55 -4.62
CA TYR A 261 -19.19 15.16 -3.73
C TYR A 261 -18.69 14.80 -2.31
N CYS A 262 -17.58 14.09 -2.17
CA CYS A 262 -16.96 13.79 -0.86
C CYS A 262 -16.49 15.06 -0.12
N GLU A 263 -16.18 16.14 -0.85
CA GLU A 263 -15.78 17.42 -0.27
C GLU A 263 -16.97 18.28 0.20
N ARG A 264 -18.17 18.07 -0.39
CA ARG A 264 -19.34 18.93 -0.20
C ARG A 264 -20.35 18.42 0.83
N GLU A 265 -20.55 17.10 0.95
CA GLU A 265 -21.49 16.51 1.91
C GLU A 265 -20.76 15.62 2.91
N LYS A 266 -20.79 16.00 4.19
CA LYS A 266 -20.19 15.28 5.32
C LYS A 266 -20.86 13.92 5.60
N MET A 267 -20.74 12.96 4.68
CA MET A 267 -21.09 11.57 4.89
C MET A 267 -19.83 10.77 5.20
N ASP A 268 -19.53 10.68 6.51
CA ASP A 268 -18.26 10.19 7.04
C ASP A 268 -17.93 8.74 6.66
N ASN A 269 -18.91 7.86 6.43
CA ASN A 269 -18.63 6.42 6.37
C ASN A 269 -18.17 5.95 4.97
N PHE A 270 -18.71 6.50 3.89
CA PHE A 270 -18.33 6.08 2.53
C PHE A 270 -16.94 6.61 2.12
N CYS A 271 -16.66 7.89 2.38
CA CYS A 271 -15.37 8.49 2.05
C CYS A 271 -14.25 7.99 2.99
N LYS A 272 -14.53 7.58 4.24
CA LYS A 272 -13.53 6.96 5.13
C LYS A 272 -13.12 5.55 4.67
N ASP A 273 -14.07 4.71 4.25
CA ASP A 273 -13.76 3.33 3.85
C ASP A 273 -13.17 3.23 2.43
N TYR A 274 -13.64 4.05 1.49
CA TYR A 274 -13.25 3.94 0.07
C TYR A 274 -12.38 5.09 -0.44
N GLY A 275 -12.37 6.26 0.23
CA GLY A 275 -11.63 7.43 -0.24
C GLY A 275 -10.11 7.22 -0.27
N HIS A 276 -9.55 6.61 0.77
CA HIS A 276 -8.12 6.30 0.81
C HIS A 276 -7.70 5.28 -0.25
N THR A 277 -8.55 4.29 -0.51
CA THR A 277 -8.32 3.27 -1.54
C THR A 277 -8.37 3.89 -2.94
N ILE A 278 -9.40 4.69 -3.23
CA ILE A 278 -9.56 5.35 -4.53
C ILE A 278 -8.39 6.32 -4.81
N VAL A 279 -7.96 7.12 -3.82
CA VAL A 279 -6.81 8.05 -3.98
C VAL A 279 -5.48 7.32 -4.18
N ARG A 280 -5.28 6.18 -3.49
CA ARG A 280 -4.06 5.38 -3.63
C ARG A 280 -4.00 4.68 -4.99
N GLU A 281 -5.09 4.05 -5.41
CA GLU A 281 -5.17 3.36 -6.70
C GLU A 281 -5.10 4.36 -7.88
N THR A 282 -5.70 5.55 -7.76
CA THR A 282 -5.57 6.59 -8.80
C THR A 282 -4.16 7.16 -8.90
N LYS A 283 -3.45 7.39 -7.79
CA LYS A 283 -2.04 7.80 -7.84
C LYS A 283 -1.14 6.75 -8.47
N HIS A 284 -1.37 5.47 -8.15
CA HIS A 284 -0.63 4.36 -8.74
C HIS A 284 -0.91 4.26 -10.25
N PHE A 285 -2.18 4.37 -10.65
CA PHE A 285 -2.58 4.33 -12.05
C PHE A 285 -2.03 5.51 -12.87
N ILE A 286 -2.02 6.72 -12.30
CA ILE A 286 -1.42 7.91 -12.94
C ILE A 286 0.08 7.71 -13.15
N TRP A 287 0.79 7.21 -12.13
CA TRP A 287 2.23 6.94 -12.21
C TRP A 287 2.55 5.86 -13.27
N GLU A 288 1.78 4.78 -13.33
CA GLU A 288 1.96 3.71 -14.33
C GLU A 288 1.66 4.19 -15.76
N MET A 289 0.68 5.09 -15.91
CA MET A 289 0.36 5.71 -17.20
C MET A 289 1.47 6.68 -17.66
N GLU A 290 2.08 7.44 -16.75
CA GLU A 290 3.21 8.32 -17.06
C GLU A 290 4.44 7.54 -17.54
N GLU A 291 4.78 6.42 -16.89
CA GLU A 291 5.88 5.55 -17.35
C GLU A 291 5.61 5.01 -18.76
N ARG A 292 4.39 4.52 -19.01
CA ARG A 292 4.02 3.97 -20.33
C ARG A 292 4.04 5.04 -21.42
N LEU A 293 3.61 6.26 -21.11
CA LEU A 293 3.69 7.42 -22.02
C LEU A 293 5.14 7.80 -22.33
N GLN A 294 6.04 7.78 -21.34
CA GLN A 294 7.46 8.04 -21.58
C GLN A 294 8.13 6.97 -22.45
N VAL A 295 7.79 5.70 -22.26
CA VAL A 295 8.28 4.60 -23.10
C VAL A 295 7.78 4.76 -24.54
N LEU A 296 6.50 5.08 -24.72
CA LEU A 296 5.92 5.31 -26.03
C LEU A 296 6.57 6.51 -26.74
N TYR A 297 6.82 7.60 -26.00
CA TYR A 297 7.48 8.81 -26.50
C TYR A 297 8.91 8.51 -26.99
N ARG A 298 9.70 7.77 -26.21
CA ARG A 298 11.07 7.33 -26.62
C ARG A 298 11.04 6.40 -27.83
N PHE A 299 10.02 5.55 -27.94
CA PHE A 299 9.85 4.65 -29.08
C PHE A 299 9.48 5.41 -30.36
N ILE A 300 8.62 6.43 -30.25
CA ILE A 300 8.26 7.31 -31.38
C ILE A 300 9.47 8.13 -31.82
N GLN A 301 10.25 8.70 -30.90
CA GLN A 301 11.47 9.44 -31.24
C GLN A 301 12.54 8.58 -31.95
N LYS A 302 12.63 7.29 -31.62
CA LYS A 302 13.54 6.34 -32.31
C LYS A 302 13.07 5.93 -33.71
N LYS A 303 11.78 6.07 -34.03
CA LYS A 303 11.20 5.62 -35.30
C LYS A 303 11.12 6.73 -36.35
N PHE A 304 11.36 7.98 -35.95
CA PHE A 304 11.28 9.18 -36.80
C PHE A 304 12.58 10.02 -36.79
N LYS A 305 13.70 9.42 -36.41
CA LYS A 305 15.08 9.86 -36.73
C LYS A 305 15.70 8.83 -37.65
#